data_AF-A0A537RA57-F1
#
_entry.id   AF-A0A537RA57-F1
#
_cell.length_a   1.000
_cell.length_b   1.000
_cell.length_c   1.000
_cell.angle_alpha   90.00
_cell.angle_beta   90.00
_cell.angle_gamma   90.00
#
_symmetry.space_group_name_H-M   'P 1'
#
loop_
_entity.id
_entity.type
_entity.pdbx_description
1 polymer ?
#
loop_
_entity_poly.entity_id
_entity_poly.type
_entity_poly.pdbx_seq_one_letter_code
_entity_poly.pdbx_strand_id
1 'polypeptide(L)' 'REWRTADKQPVKNVDLWQRLDAAAARHVVDWHWVRGHSGHPENERADAIARARIAEESWGKQRSAPARG' A
#
# COMPACT_ATOMS: atom_id res chain seq x y z
N ARG A 1 -10.44 -12.60 -17.94
CA ARG A 1 -10.30 -11.20 -18.37
C ARG A 1 -8.87 -10.76 -18.05
N GLU A 2 -8.12 -10.22 -19.01
CA GLU A 2 -6.67 -9.95 -18.93
C GLU A 2 -6.28 -8.70 -18.11
N TRP A 3 -6.78 -8.49 -16.89
CA TRP A 3 -6.48 -7.28 -16.10
C TRP A 3 -6.78 -5.94 -16.83
N ARG A 4 -7.90 -5.91 -17.57
CA ARG A 4 -8.39 -4.74 -18.30
C ARG A 4 -9.77 -4.32 -17.81
N THR A 5 -10.04 -3.01 -17.86
CA THR A 5 -11.36 -2.41 -17.64
C THR A 5 -12.29 -2.69 -18.82
N ALA A 6 -13.57 -2.32 -18.69
CA ALA A 6 -14.54 -2.42 -19.80
C ALA A 6 -14.08 -1.62 -21.05
N ASP A 7 -13.40 -0.50 -20.83
CA ASP A 7 -12.84 0.36 -21.89
C ASP A 7 -11.48 -0.14 -22.43
N LYS A 8 -11.12 -1.40 -22.12
CA LYS A 8 -9.89 -2.10 -22.55
C LYS A 8 -8.57 -1.52 -22.03
N GLN A 9 -8.64 -0.55 -21.11
CA GLN A 9 -7.47 0.01 -20.45
C GLN A 9 -6.97 -0.90 -19.33
N PRO A 10 -5.67 -0.87 -18.98
CA PRO A 10 -5.19 -1.57 -17.80
C PRO A 10 -5.93 -1.13 -16.54
N VAL A 11 -6.19 -2.06 -15.63
CA VAL A 11 -6.73 -1.72 -14.30
C VAL A 11 -5.70 -0.85 -13.55
N LYS A 12 -6.18 0.15 -12.82
CA LYS A 12 -5.34 1.00 -11.97
C LYS A 12 -4.54 0.13 -10.99
N ASN A 13 -3.23 0.39 -10.87
CA ASN A 13 -2.30 -0.36 -10.02
C ASN A 13 -2.22 -1.86 -10.37
N VAL A 14 -2.34 -2.22 -11.65
CA VAL A 14 -2.30 -3.62 -12.12
C VAL A 14 -1.06 -4.38 -11.62
N ASP A 15 0.09 -3.70 -11.54
CA ASP A 15 1.34 -4.27 -11.05
C ASP A 15 1.25 -4.72 -9.57
N LEU A 16 0.62 -3.90 -8.72
CA LEU A 16 0.41 -4.24 -7.31
C LEU A 16 -0.59 -5.38 -7.15
N TRP A 17 -1.68 -5.36 -7.93
CA TRP A 17 -2.69 -6.41 -7.87
C TRP A 17 -2.17 -7.76 -8.32
N GLN A 18 -1.41 -7.82 -9.42
CA GLN A 18 -0.80 -9.07 -9.89
C GLN A 18 0.19 -9.64 -8.88
N ARG A 19 0.97 -8.78 -8.21
CA ARG A 19 1.88 -9.22 -7.14
C ARG A 19 1.12 -9.75 -5.93
N LEU A 20 0.02 -9.09 -5.53
CA LEU A 20 -0.83 -9.55 -4.44
C LEU A 20 -1.50 -10.89 -4.75
N ASP A 21 -2.08 -11.02 -5.95
CA ASP A 21 -2.75 -12.24 -6.43
C ASP A 21 -1.78 -13.43 -6.43
N ALA A 22 -0.59 -13.26 -7.01
CA ALA A 22 0.45 -14.28 -6.99
C ALA A 22 0.93 -14.64 -5.58
N ALA A 23 0.99 -13.67 -4.67
CA ALA A 23 1.38 -13.91 -3.28
C ALA A 23 0.29 -14.67 -2.51
N ALA A 24 -0.98 -14.26 -2.66
CA ALA A 24 -2.13 -14.83 -1.98
C ALA A 24 -2.47 -16.24 -2.47
N ALA A 25 -2.32 -16.52 -3.78
CA ALA A 25 -2.59 -17.83 -4.36
C ALA A 25 -1.77 -18.99 -3.75
N ARG A 26 -0.69 -18.67 -3.04
CA ARG A 26 0.16 -19.66 -2.35
C ARG A 26 -0.36 -20.07 -0.96
N HIS A 27 -1.41 -19.42 -0.48
CA HIS A 27 -1.93 -19.59 0.87
C HIS A 27 -3.46 -19.66 0.86
N VAL A 28 -4.04 -20.28 1.90
CA VAL A 28 -5.47 -20.10 2.20
C VAL A 28 -5.58 -18.82 3.02
N VAL A 29 -6.15 -17.78 2.44
CA VAL A 29 -6.22 -16.45 3.05
C VAL A 29 -7.66 -16.14 3.46
N ASP A 30 -7.87 -15.93 4.76
CA ASP A 30 -9.13 -15.42 5.30
C ASP A 30 -9.06 -13.90 5.44
N TRP A 31 -9.87 -13.19 4.64
CA TRP A 31 -9.88 -11.74 4.61
C TRP A 31 -10.88 -11.17 5.61
N HIS A 32 -10.39 -10.35 6.54
CA HIS A 32 -11.21 -9.70 7.56
C HIS A 32 -11.24 -8.18 7.34
N TRP A 33 -12.41 -7.67 6.99
CA TRP A 33 -12.64 -6.23 6.82
C TRP A 33 -13.03 -5.59 8.16
N VAL A 34 -12.17 -4.75 8.71
CA VAL A 34 -12.43 -4.03 9.97
C VAL A 34 -13.02 -2.64 9.72
N ARG A 35 -13.92 -2.21 10.60
CA ARG A 35 -14.53 -0.86 10.55
C ARG A 35 -13.58 0.14 11.21
N GLY A 36 -12.65 0.69 10.43
CA GLY A 36 -11.67 1.67 10.91
C GLY A 36 -10.48 1.04 11.65
N HIS A 37 -9.48 1.86 11.97
CA HIS A 37 -8.22 1.38 12.55
C HIS A 37 -8.25 1.26 14.08
N SER A 38 -9.36 1.63 14.73
CA SER A 38 -9.45 1.70 16.19
C SER A 38 -10.00 0.42 16.77
N GLY A 39 -9.33 -0.11 17.79
CA GLY A 39 -9.79 -1.29 18.54
C GLY A 39 -9.13 -2.61 18.17
N HIS A 40 -8.20 -2.60 17.21
CA HIS A 40 -7.32 -3.73 16.91
C HIS A 40 -5.87 -3.28 17.06
N PRO A 41 -5.18 -3.62 18.17
CA PRO A 41 -3.82 -3.17 18.46
C PRO A 41 -2.83 -3.44 17.32
N GLU A 42 -3.00 -4.54 16.59
CA GLU A 42 -2.17 -4.92 15.45
C GLU A 42 -2.37 -3.98 14.25
N ASN A 43 -3.60 -3.55 14.00
CA ASN A 43 -3.91 -2.61 12.92
C ASN A 43 -3.43 -1.20 13.27
N GLU A 44 -3.56 -0.78 14.53
CA GLU A 44 -3.02 0.48 15.03
C GLU A 44 -1.48 0.51 14.89
N ARG A 45 -0.82 -0.61 15.21
CA ARG A 45 0.62 -0.77 15.01
C ARG A 45 1.00 -0.67 13.53
N ALA A 46 0.24 -1.31 12.63
CA ALA A 46 0.50 -1.22 11.19
C ALA A 46 0.35 0.22 10.66
N ASP A 47 -0.68 0.96 11.11
CA ASP A 47 -0.88 2.38 10.77
C ASP A 47 0.28 3.25 11.27
N ALA A 48 0.73 3.05 12.52
CA ALA A 48 1.86 3.77 13.08
C ALA A 48 3.16 3.54 12.28
N ILE A 49 3.44 2.29 11.87
CA ILE A 49 4.60 1.95 11.04
C ILE A 49 4.50 2.64 9.68
N ALA A 50 3.33 2.61 9.03
CA ALA A 50 3.13 3.24 7.73
C ALA A 50 3.37 4.76 7.79
N ARG A 51 2.82 5.45 8.81
CA ARG A 51 3.03 6.89 9.03
C ARG A 51 4.49 7.23 9.30
N ALA A 52 5.17 6.43 10.12
CA ALA A 52 6.58 6.63 10.43
C ALA A 52 7.45 6.56 9.17
N ARG A 53 7.18 5.60 8.27
CA ARG A 53 7.90 5.48 7.00
C ARG A 53 7.66 6.63 6.04
N ILE A 54 6.42 7.11 5.96
CA ILE A 54 6.10 8.30 5.16
C ILE A 54 6.86 9.53 5.70
N ALA A 55 6.90 9.70 7.02
CA ALA A 55 7.63 10.80 7.66
C ALA A 55 9.14 10.71 7.45
N GLU A 56 9.72 9.51 7.50
CA GLU A 56 11.14 9.26 7.22
C GLU A 56 11.48 9.61 5.75
N GLU A 57 10.65 9.15 4.81
CA GLU A 57 10.86 9.41 3.39
C GLU A 57 10.68 10.90 3.04
N SER A 58 9.67 11.56 3.62
CA SER A 58 9.44 13.00 3.40
C SER A 58 10.57 13.85 3.97
N TRP A 59 11.09 13.49 5.16
CA TRP A 59 12.26 14.12 5.76
C TRP A 59 13.52 13.94 4.92
N GLY A 60 13.73 12.73 4.38
CA GLY A 60 14.84 12.44 3.47
C GLY A 60 14.80 13.29 2.20
N LYS A 61 13.64 13.38 1.54
CA LYS A 61 13.45 14.19 0.33
C LYS A 61 13.67 15.68 0.56
N GLN A 62 13.28 16.19 1.74
CA GLN A 62 13.41 17.61 2.08
C GLN A 62 14.85 18.03 2.42
N ARG A 63 15.69 17.10 2.90
CA ARG A 63 17.13 17.34 3.16
C ARG A 63 18.02 17.20 1.92
N SER A 64 17.56 16.49 0.90
CA SER A 64 18.26 16.37 -0.38
C SER A 64 17.96 17.51 -1.37
N ALA A 65 17.06 18.44 -1.04
CA ALA A 65 16.84 19.63 -1.86
C ALA A 65 18.04 20.59 -1.70
N PRO A 66 18.67 21.05 -2.80
CA PRO A 66 19.81 21.97 -2.70
C PRO A 66 19.37 23.27 -2.03
N ALA A 67 20.20 23.78 -1.12
CA ALA A 67 20.00 25.12 -0.55
C ALA A 67 19.93 26.12 -1.71
N ARG A 68 18.79 26.79 -1.86
CA ARG A 68 18.64 27.89 -2.82
C ARG A 68 19.60 29.00 -2.40
N GLY A 69 20.71 29.13 -3.12
CA GLY A 69 21.60 30.29 -3.11
C GLY A 69 21.12 31.36 -4.07
#